data_AF-A0AAJ1EQQ3-F1
#
_entry.id   AF-A0AAJ1EQQ3-F1
#
_cell.length_a   1.000
_cell.length_b   1.000
_cell.length_c   1.000
_cell.angle_alpha   90.00
_cell.angle_beta   90.00
_cell.angle_gamma   90.00
#
_symmetry.space_group_name_H-M   'P 1'
#
loop_
_entity.id
_entity.type
_entity.pdbx_description
1 polymer ?
#
loop_
_entity_poly.entity_id
_entity_poly.type
_entity_poly.pdbx_seq_one_letter_code
_entity_poly.pdbx_strand_id
1 'polypeptide(L)'
;RGFNDVRGGGHFSGRITAPVVFAGAIAKQILAKQGIQIGAHILSIKNEYDENFDMRLSTKTLEYLRRQHYPVINQEKYEKFVNIVDAARMDQDS
;
A
#
# COMPACT_ATOMS: atom_id res chain seq x y z
N ARG A 1 38.11 -0.98 2.65
CA ARG A 1 37.58 -0.96 4.05
C ARG A 1 36.11 -0.55 3.96
N GLY A 2 35.19 -1.44 4.31
CA GLY A 2 33.76 -1.12 4.38
C GLY A 2 33.47 -0.45 5.71
N PHE A 3 33.04 0.81 5.69
CA PHE A 3 32.59 1.56 6.87
C PHE A 3 31.08 1.41 7.11
N ASN A 4 30.45 0.44 6.43
CA ASN A 4 29.02 0.23 6.52
C ASN A 4 28.72 -0.58 7.78
N ASP A 5 28.21 0.11 8.80
CA ASP A 5 27.69 -0.52 9.99
C ASP A 5 26.35 -1.19 9.66
N VAL A 6 26.32 -2.53 9.71
CA VAL A 6 25.16 -3.36 9.34
C VAL A 6 24.03 -3.34 10.37
N ARG A 7 24.24 -2.66 11.51
CA ARG A 7 23.18 -2.43 12.50
C ARG A 7 22.12 -1.54 11.84
N GLY A 8 21.02 -2.18 11.43
CA GLY A 8 19.95 -1.57 10.64
C GLY A 8 19.45 -0.24 11.22
N GLY A 9 19.30 0.76 10.35
CA GLY A 9 18.91 2.11 10.75
C GLY A 9 19.32 3.23 9.79
N GLY A 10 20.16 2.93 8.80
CA GLY A 10 20.57 3.89 7.78
C GLY A 10 19.49 4.21 6.72
N HIS A 11 19.91 4.86 5.63
CA HIS A 11 19.07 5.31 4.52
C HIS A 11 18.17 4.23 3.89
N PHE A 12 18.49 2.95 4.07
CA PHE A 12 17.73 1.82 3.51
C PHE A 12 16.60 1.31 4.41
N SER A 13 16.35 1.95 5.55
CA SER A 13 15.17 1.64 6.36
C SER A 13 13.90 2.14 5.65
N GLY A 14 12.75 1.51 5.96
CA GLY A 14 11.45 1.96 5.44
C GLY A 14 11.13 3.44 5.74
N ARG A 15 11.82 4.07 6.70
CA ARG A 15 11.69 5.50 7.01
C ARG A 15 12.04 6.41 5.84
N ILE A 16 12.87 5.95 4.88
CA ILE A 16 13.17 6.71 3.66
C ILE A 16 11.92 6.98 2.81
N THR A 17 10.88 6.16 2.96
CA THR A 17 9.63 6.35 2.22
C THR A 17 8.83 7.54 2.74
N ALA A 18 8.98 7.97 3.99
CA ALA A 18 8.23 9.10 4.54
C ALA A 18 8.41 10.41 3.74
N PRO A 19 9.64 10.90 3.45
CA PRO A 19 9.81 12.08 2.59
C PRO A 19 9.34 11.84 1.15
N VAL A 20 9.47 10.63 0.61
CA VAL A 20 9.00 10.28 -0.73
C VAL A 20 7.47 10.32 -0.81
N VAL A 21 6.77 9.79 0.20
CA VAL A 21 5.32 9.82 0.32
C VAL A 21 4.83 11.26 0.49
N PHE A 22 5.53 12.10 1.24
CA PHE A 22 5.20 13.52 1.36
C PHE A 22 5.31 14.26 0.02
N ALA A 23 6.43 14.09 -0.70
CA ALA A 23 6.60 14.65 -2.04
C ALA A 23 5.51 14.13 -3.01
N GLY A 24 5.20 12.83 -2.93
CA GLY A 24 4.11 12.20 -3.68
C GLY A 24 2.73 12.78 -3.35
N ALA A 25 2.47 13.14 -2.09
CA ALA A 25 1.22 13.78 -1.68
C ALA A 25 1.07 15.19 -2.27
N ILE A 26 2.15 15.95 -2.38
CA ILE A 26 2.17 17.25 -3.08
C ILE A 26 1.91 17.02 -4.58
N ALA A 27 2.62 16.09 -5.22
CA ALA A 27 2.44 15.77 -6.63
C ALA A 27 1.00 15.33 -6.93
N LYS A 28 0.41 14.49 -6.07
CA LYS A 28 -0.98 14.04 -6.18
C LYS A 28 -1.98 15.20 -6.11
N GLN A 29 -1.74 16.20 -5.27
CA GLN A 29 -2.58 17.41 -5.21
C GLN A 29 -2.47 18.26 -6.47
N ILE A 30 -1.27 18.41 -7.04
CA ILE A 30 -1.06 19.15 -8.30
C ILE A 30 -1.80 18.46 -9.46
N LEU A 31 -1.65 17.13 -9.58
CA LEU A 31 -2.31 16.33 -10.61
C LEU A 31 -3.84 16.34 -10.47
N ALA A 32 -4.37 16.37 -9.24
CA ALA A 32 -5.81 16.48 -9.01
C ALA A 32 -6.41 17.76 -9.60
N LYS A 33 -5.67 18.89 -9.61
CA LYS A 33 -6.09 20.14 -10.26
C LYS A 33 -6.20 20.02 -11.78
N GLN A 34 -5.57 19.02 -12.38
CA GLN A 34 -5.61 18.71 -13.80
C GLN A 34 -6.63 17.60 -14.12
N GLY A 35 -7.44 17.18 -13.14
CA GLY A 35 -8.41 16.10 -13.30
C GLY A 35 -7.80 14.69 -13.21
N ILE A 36 -6.51 14.56 -12.89
CA ILE A 36 -5.82 13.28 -12.76
C ILE A 36 -5.92 12.80 -11.31
N GLN A 37 -6.52 11.62 -11.11
CA GLN A 37 -6.65 10.98 -9.79
C GLN A 37 -5.71 9.78 -9.69
N ILE A 38 -5.09 9.61 -8.52
CA ILE A 38 -4.17 8.51 -8.23
C ILE A 38 -4.70 7.72 -7.04
N GLY A 39 -4.71 6.39 -7.15
CA GLY A 39 -5.03 5.48 -6.05
C GLY A 39 -4.38 4.12 -6.26
N ALA A 40 -4.52 3.25 -5.27
CA ALA A 40 -3.99 1.89 -5.26
C ALA A 40 -4.93 0.98 -4.45
N HIS A 41 -4.81 -0.32 -4.67
CA HIS A 41 -5.44 -1.37 -3.86
C HIS A 41 -4.41 -2.48 -3.61
N ILE A 42 -4.69 -3.35 -2.63
CA ILE A 42 -3.90 -4.55 -2.35
C ILE A 42 -4.43 -5.65 -3.26
N LEU A 43 -3.66 -6.03 -4.28
CA LEU A 43 -4.03 -7.14 -5.15
C LEU A 43 -3.86 -8.50 -4.47
N SER A 44 -2.85 -8.66 -3.61
CA SER A 44 -2.60 -9.93 -2.93
C SER A 44 -1.84 -9.77 -1.63
N ILE A 45 -2.06 -10.72 -0.74
CA ILE A 45 -1.21 -10.99 0.42
C ILE A 45 -0.92 -12.49 0.43
N LYS A 46 0.36 -12.85 0.40
CA LYS A 46 0.82 -14.25 0.24
C LYS A 46 0.20 -14.88 -1.01
N ASN A 47 -0.58 -15.95 -0.85
CA ASN A 47 -1.18 -16.73 -1.94
C ASN A 47 -2.68 -16.42 -2.13
N GLU A 48 -3.22 -15.44 -1.41
CA GLU A 48 -4.60 -14.98 -1.57
C GLU A 48 -4.63 -13.71 -2.43
N TYR A 49 -5.59 -13.67 -3.34
CA TYR A 49 -5.74 -12.61 -4.33
C TYR A 49 -7.10 -11.92 -4.20
N ASP A 50 -7.09 -10.60 -4.30
CA ASP A 50 -8.23 -9.74 -4.56
C ASP A 50 -8.53 -9.66 -6.07
N GLU A 51 -9.56 -8.92 -6.43
CA GLU A 51 -9.93 -8.67 -7.82
C GLU A 51 -8.97 -7.67 -8.49
N ASN A 52 -8.78 -7.82 -9.80
CA ASN A 52 -8.02 -6.84 -10.58
C ASN A 52 -8.84 -5.57 -10.77
N PHE A 53 -8.15 -4.44 -10.94
CA PHE A 53 -8.81 -3.24 -11.43
C PHE A 53 -9.40 -3.47 -12.82
N ASP A 54 -10.67 -3.11 -12.98
CA ASP A 54 -11.32 -3.02 -14.29
C ASP A 54 -10.76 -1.81 -15.07
N MET A 55 -10.75 -1.90 -16.40
CA MET A 55 -10.36 -0.84 -17.33
C MET A 55 -11.19 0.45 -17.16
N ARG A 56 -12.37 0.37 -16.54
CA ARG A 56 -13.29 1.50 -16.29
C ARG A 56 -13.31 1.95 -14.83
N LEU A 57 -12.13 2.16 -14.25
CA LEU A 57 -11.98 2.72 -12.90
C LEU A 57 -12.63 4.10 -12.76
N SER A 58 -13.49 4.26 -11.76
CA SER A 58 -14.08 5.55 -11.41
C SER A 58 -13.30 6.25 -10.31
N THR A 59 -13.35 7.58 -10.28
CA THR A 59 -12.79 8.38 -9.17
C THR A 59 -13.44 8.02 -7.83
N LYS A 60 -14.74 7.65 -7.83
CA LYS A 60 -15.46 7.17 -6.64
C LYS A 60 -14.85 5.89 -6.08
N THR A 61 -14.43 4.96 -6.95
CA THR A 61 -13.77 3.72 -6.55
C THR A 61 -12.45 4.01 -5.84
N LEU A 62 -11.63 4.92 -6.40
CA LEU A 62 -10.36 5.32 -5.78
C LEU A 62 -10.56 6.03 -4.43
N GLU A 63 -11.59 6.86 -4.34
CA GLU A 63 -11.99 7.55 -3.10
C GLU A 63 -12.44 6.58 -2.01
N TYR A 64 -13.23 5.57 -2.40
CA TYR A 64 -13.67 4.50 -1.52
C TYR A 64 -12.49 3.70 -0.96
N LEU A 65 -11.59 3.22 -1.84
CA LEU A 65 -10.41 2.45 -1.46
C LEU A 65 -9.49 3.23 -0.52
N ARG A 66 -9.27 4.52 -0.79
CA ARG A 66 -8.39 5.39 0.01
C ARG A 66 -8.79 5.49 1.49
N ARG A 67 -10.07 5.28 1.82
CA ARG A 67 -10.60 5.40 3.19
C ARG A 67 -10.56 4.09 3.97
N GLN A 68 -10.20 2.98 3.32
CA GLN A 68 -10.14 1.68 3.97
C GLN A 68 -8.82 1.46 4.68
N HIS A 69 -8.84 0.61 5.69
CA HIS A 69 -7.62 0.15 6.36
C HIS A 69 -6.76 -0.69 5.41
N TYR A 70 -7.35 -1.75 4.85
CA TYR A 70 -6.78 -2.48 3.71
C TYR A 70 -7.60 -2.11 2.47
N PRO A 71 -7.03 -1.37 1.50
CA PRO A 71 -7.75 -0.99 0.30
C PRO A 71 -7.95 -2.21 -0.58
N VAL A 72 -9.12 -2.84 -0.48
CA VAL A 72 -9.51 -4.03 -1.27
C VAL A 72 -10.78 -3.75 -2.07
N ILE A 73 -10.85 -4.30 -3.27
CA ILE A 73 -12.02 -4.25 -4.15
C ILE A 73 -13.10 -5.16 -3.58
N ASN A 74 -12.76 -6.42 -3.31
CA ASN A 74 -13.67 -7.39 -2.73
C ASN A 74 -13.54 -7.38 -1.20
N GLN A 75 -14.60 -6.94 -0.52
CA GLN A 75 -14.60 -6.83 0.95
C GLN A 75 -14.50 -8.20 1.65
N GLU A 76 -14.86 -9.31 1.00
CA GLU A 76 -14.66 -10.66 1.56
C GLU A 76 -13.17 -11.02 1.70
N LYS A 77 -12.28 -10.30 1.02
CA LYS A 77 -10.83 -10.49 1.12
C LYS A 77 -10.21 -9.81 2.32
N TYR A 78 -10.88 -8.81 2.89
CA TYR A 78 -10.39 -8.08 4.05
C TYR A 78 -10.05 -9.03 5.22
N GLU A 79 -11.03 -9.84 5.64
CA GLU A 79 -10.85 -10.76 6.78
C GLU A 79 -9.81 -11.84 6.49
N LYS A 80 -9.78 -12.36 5.25
CA LYS A 80 -8.78 -13.34 4.82
C LYS A 80 -7.37 -12.76 4.91
N PHE A 81 -7.18 -11.54 4.44
CA PHE A 81 -5.90 -10.84 4.50
C PHE A 81 -5.46 -10.55 5.93
N VAL A 82 -6.36 -10.10 6.80
CA VAL A 82 -6.07 -9.90 8.22
C VAL A 82 -5.61 -11.20 8.87
N ASN A 83 -6.33 -12.30 8.64
CA ASN A 83 -6.00 -13.62 9.21
C ASN A 83 -4.63 -14.14 8.74
N ILE A 84 -4.24 -13.89 7.49
CA ILE A 84 -2.91 -14.28 6.98
C ILE A 84 -1.80 -13.52 7.71
N VAL A 85 -1.97 -12.20 7.86
CA VAL A 85 -1.00 -11.36 8.55
C VAL A 85 -0.92 -11.73 10.04
N ASP A 86 -2.05 -12.01 10.68
CA ASP A 86 -2.08 -12.44 12.08
C ASP A 86 -1.46 -13.83 12.28
N ALA A 87 -1.69 -14.78 11.37
CA ALA A 87 -1.04 -16.08 11.42
C ALA A 87 0.49 -15.94 11.29
N ALA A 88 0.97 -15.18 10.30
CA ALA A 88 2.40 -14.90 10.15
C ALA A 88 2.99 -14.26 11.43
N ARG A 89 2.29 -13.29 12.01
CA ARG A 89 2.67 -12.66 13.29
C ARG A 89 2.75 -13.66 14.44
N MET A 90 1.80 -14.60 14.56
CA MET A 90 1.79 -15.64 15.59
C MET A 90 2.94 -16.64 15.42
N ASP A 91 3.28 -16.94 14.16
CA ASP A 91 4.37 -17.84 13.80
C ASP A 91 5.75 -17.16 13.81
N GLN A 92 5.82 -15.85 14.14
CA GLN A 92 7.02 -15.02 14.07
C GLN A 92 7.65 -14.94 12.67
N ASP A 93 6.80 -15.03 11.64
CA ASP A 93 7.12 -14.90 10.23
C ASP A 93 6.66 -13.52 9.70
N SER A 94 7.03 -13.19 8.45
CA SER A 94 6.70 -11.92 7.78
C SER A 94 6.03 -12.11 6.42
#